data_AF-A0A923ZK09-F1
#
_entry.id   AF-A0A923ZK09-F1
#
_cell.length_a   1.000
_cell.length_b   1.000
_cell.length_c   1.000
_cell.angle_alpha   90.00
_cell.angle_beta   90.00
_cell.angle_gamma   90.00
#
_symmetry.space_group_name_H-M   'P 1'
#
loop_
_entity.id
_entity.type
_entity.pdbx_description
1 polymer ?
#
loop_
_entity_poly.entity_id
_entity_poly.type
_entity_poly.pdbx_seq_one_letter_code
_entity_poly.pdbx_strand_id
1 'polypeptide(L)'
;MKEILKENILANEKQLWEQALFIFDSSALLNFYEYSEKTRQEIFGAAFKILTNRLWITNHTEYEYLKNRERVLLRPKKLYDDLTTNYFDIKQFETFQIQFSQLQNRTKKDDKHPHIEEAFFQKFETRLQLFGEELQNFWTELKERIENKKAEIDAIKESDSLKTAVYQYFQITESYSFDKLIEIAKEGEFRYKNQIPPGYQDVKEKIGLAIYGDLVIWNQILDLAKKEKKPIILIIDDLKIDWCYQNSKDKNIADSPREELIKEFTDSVGHAFWLYSSTQFLQKSTQYLATVIADEVIEEVNQSNQFNSEYKGGPYLEVDFVWKSSSRVPQGYSDKNPTEMHDGRPVILVGNEPIIYWAISRNFSIAIYNNSNHPAFNITLETVGAADFLQIDNLPKINNLPPLQHIELKAKYEDFVEGVYTAADKIMNAKIPEKFKEIKLKLTYYDEARKVHTNYVEFVNDEIINIKT
;
A
#
# COMPACT_ATOMS: atom_id res chain seq x y z
N MET A 1 0.78 37.72 2.55
CA MET A 1 1.97 37.48 3.40
C MET A 1 2.84 36.38 2.81
N LYS A 2 2.30 35.18 2.57
CA LYS A 2 3.00 34.06 1.90
C LYS A 2 3.70 34.44 0.58
N GLU A 3 2.96 34.97 -0.40
CA GLU A 3 3.54 35.36 -1.70
C GLU A 3 4.66 36.40 -1.56
N ILE A 4 4.48 37.40 -0.68
CA ILE A 4 5.49 38.44 -0.43
C ILE A 4 6.77 37.86 0.18
N LEU A 5 6.66 36.93 1.14
CA LEU A 5 7.82 36.27 1.74
C LEU A 5 8.58 35.44 0.71
N LYS A 6 7.85 34.68 -0.12
CA LYS A 6 8.40 33.89 -1.22
C LYS A 6 9.10 34.77 -2.25
N GLU A 7 8.43 35.82 -2.74
CA GLU A 7 8.98 36.76 -3.71
C GLU A 7 10.26 37.42 -3.18
N ASN A 8 10.29 37.83 -1.90
CA ASN A 8 11.47 38.46 -1.31
C ASN A 8 12.69 37.51 -1.24
N ILE A 9 12.48 36.24 -0.89
CA ILE A 9 13.56 35.26 -0.81
C ILE A 9 14.04 34.89 -2.23
N LEU A 10 13.11 34.64 -3.15
CA LEU A 10 13.43 34.19 -4.50
C LEU A 10 13.90 35.32 -5.42
N ALA A 11 13.62 36.59 -5.11
CA ALA A 11 14.17 37.73 -5.84
C ALA A 11 15.70 37.71 -5.88
N ASN A 12 16.34 37.12 -4.87
CA ASN A 12 17.79 36.90 -4.81
C ASN A 12 18.15 35.41 -4.69
N GLU A 13 17.39 34.52 -5.37
CA GLU A 13 17.59 33.07 -5.33
C GLU A 13 19.05 32.66 -5.67
N LYS A 14 19.69 33.36 -6.60
CA LYS A 14 21.11 33.13 -6.93
C LYS A 14 22.02 33.37 -5.72
N GLN A 15 21.84 34.48 -5.00
CA GLN A 15 22.63 34.80 -3.81
C GLN A 15 22.39 33.78 -2.70
N LEU A 16 21.15 33.30 -2.56
CA LEU A 16 20.82 32.21 -1.65
C LEU A 16 21.65 30.96 -1.98
N TRP A 17 21.69 30.53 -3.24
CA TRP A 17 22.48 29.39 -3.70
C TRP A 17 24.00 29.58 -3.54
N GLU A 18 24.52 30.80 -3.63
CA GLU A 18 25.94 31.09 -3.44
C GLU A 18 26.36 31.01 -1.95
N GLN A 19 25.46 31.33 -1.02
CA GLN A 19 25.79 31.50 0.40
C GLN A 19 25.28 30.37 1.30
N ALA A 20 24.24 29.65 0.88
CA ALA A 20 23.56 28.70 1.74
C ALA A 20 24.38 27.45 2.04
N LEU A 21 24.11 26.87 3.22
CA LEU A 21 24.39 25.46 3.50
C LEU A 21 23.18 24.64 3.04
N PHE A 22 23.47 23.45 2.53
CA PHE A 22 22.50 22.50 2.01
C PHE A 22 22.37 21.36 3.00
N ILE A 23 21.19 21.22 3.59
CA ILE A 23 20.91 20.17 4.57
C ILE A 23 20.03 19.14 3.87
N PHE A 24 20.44 17.88 3.84
CA PHE A 24 19.63 16.79 3.30
C PHE A 24 18.86 16.12 4.43
N ASP A 25 17.59 15.85 4.20
CA ASP A 25 16.76 15.03 5.08
C ASP A 25 16.95 13.52 4.81
N SER A 26 16.49 12.68 5.73
CA SER A 26 16.57 11.23 5.62
C SER A 26 15.78 10.72 4.41
N SER A 27 14.63 11.33 4.09
CA SER A 27 13.84 10.93 2.92
C SER A 27 14.62 11.15 1.62
N ALA A 28 15.27 12.32 1.48
CA ALA A 28 16.03 12.68 0.30
C ALA A 28 17.27 11.79 0.12
N LEU A 29 17.97 11.45 1.21
CA LEU A 29 19.09 10.52 1.16
C LEU A 29 18.66 9.09 0.80
N LEU A 30 17.57 8.61 1.40
CA LEU A 30 17.12 7.23 1.20
C LEU A 30 16.67 6.96 -0.24
N ASN A 31 16.10 7.96 -0.92
CA ASN A 31 15.69 7.84 -2.33
C ASN A 31 16.88 7.57 -3.28
N PHE A 32 18.12 7.91 -2.90
CA PHE A 32 19.29 7.56 -3.72
C PHE A 32 19.45 6.06 -3.93
N TYR A 33 18.96 5.21 -3.03
CA TYR A 33 19.01 3.77 -3.21
C TYR A 33 18.09 3.24 -4.32
N GLU A 34 17.13 4.06 -4.76
CA GLU A 34 16.27 3.73 -5.90
C GLU A 34 16.89 4.17 -7.24
N TYR A 35 17.90 5.04 -7.20
CA TYR A 35 18.62 5.50 -8.38
C TYR A 35 19.68 4.49 -8.81
N SER A 36 19.86 4.39 -10.13
CA SER A 36 20.93 3.64 -10.77
C SER A 36 22.31 4.11 -10.28
N GLU A 37 23.28 3.20 -10.28
CA GLU A 37 24.65 3.54 -9.87
C GLU A 37 25.23 4.67 -10.72
N LYS A 38 24.93 4.69 -12.02
CA LYS A 38 25.35 5.76 -12.94
C LYS A 38 24.85 7.13 -12.46
N THR A 39 23.54 7.23 -12.17
CA THR A 39 22.87 8.45 -11.71
C THR A 39 23.42 8.92 -10.37
N ARG A 40 23.65 8.01 -9.43
CA ARG A 40 24.30 8.33 -8.15
C ARG A 40 25.70 8.93 -8.35
N GLN A 41 26.55 8.26 -9.13
CA GLN A 41 27.93 8.72 -9.36
C GLN A 41 27.99 10.08 -10.06
N GLU A 42 27.07 10.34 -10.99
CA GLU A 42 26.95 11.64 -11.65
C GLU A 42 26.56 12.74 -10.65
N ILE A 43 25.55 12.50 -9.80
CA ILE A 43 25.14 13.44 -8.75
C ILE A 43 26.29 13.70 -7.77
N PHE A 44 27.04 12.66 -7.37
CA PHE A 44 28.19 12.81 -6.47
C PHE A 44 29.28 13.69 -7.10
N GLY A 45 29.60 13.44 -8.37
CA GLY A 45 30.64 14.16 -9.10
C GLY A 45 30.26 15.60 -9.44
N ALA A 46 29.00 15.83 -9.83
CA ALA A 46 28.52 17.12 -10.30
C ALA A 46 28.03 18.00 -9.15
N ALA A 47 27.19 17.49 -8.25
CA ALA A 47 26.60 18.29 -7.18
C ALA A 47 27.40 18.19 -5.87
N PHE A 48 27.64 16.98 -5.36
CA PHE A 48 28.21 16.83 -4.02
C PHE A 48 29.64 17.34 -3.93
N LYS A 49 30.47 17.01 -4.93
CA LYS A 49 31.86 17.48 -4.99
C LYS A 49 31.96 19.01 -4.96
N ILE A 50 31.11 19.72 -5.71
CA ILE A 50 31.09 21.19 -5.74
C ILE A 50 30.62 21.76 -4.38
N LEU A 51 29.73 21.05 -3.70
CA LEU A 51 29.13 21.48 -2.44
C LEU A 51 29.79 20.92 -1.18
N THR A 52 30.88 20.16 -1.27
CA THR A 52 31.53 19.42 -0.15
C THR A 52 31.60 20.18 1.19
N ASN A 53 31.90 21.49 1.20
CA ASN A 53 32.00 22.28 2.45
C ASN A 53 30.69 22.96 2.89
N ARG A 54 29.61 22.69 2.16
CA ARG A 54 28.28 23.26 2.33
C ARG A 54 27.20 22.20 2.47
N LEU A 55 27.53 20.92 2.30
CA LEU A 55 26.62 19.80 2.49
C LEU A 55 26.61 19.35 3.95
N TRP A 56 25.41 19.20 4.49
CA TRP A 56 25.17 18.82 5.86
C TRP A 56 24.03 17.82 5.97
N ILE A 57 24.10 16.98 6.98
CA ILE A 57 22.95 16.24 7.51
C ILE A 57 22.88 16.49 9.01
N THR A 58 21.69 16.47 9.58
CA THR A 58 21.58 16.52 11.04
C THR A 58 21.94 15.17 11.64
N ASN A 59 22.40 15.12 12.89
CA ASN A 59 22.65 13.84 13.55
C ASN A 59 21.35 13.01 13.70
N HIS A 60 20.20 13.65 13.87
CA HIS A 60 18.93 12.93 13.87
C HIS A 60 18.60 12.34 12.49
N THR A 61 18.87 13.09 11.42
CA THR A 61 18.76 12.61 10.04
C THR A 61 19.68 11.41 9.79
N GLU A 62 20.93 11.46 10.26
CA GLU A 62 21.86 10.32 10.19
C GLU A 62 21.28 9.08 10.90
N TYR A 63 20.75 9.26 12.10
CA TYR A 63 20.09 8.18 12.85
C TYR A 63 18.93 7.57 12.07
N GLU A 64 18.04 8.40 11.50
CA GLU A 64 16.91 7.91 10.70
C GLU A 64 17.35 7.22 9.42
N TYR A 65 18.36 7.76 8.73
CA TYR A 65 18.96 7.16 7.55
C TYR A 65 19.52 5.78 7.87
N LEU A 66 20.37 5.66 8.90
CA LEU A 66 20.96 4.37 9.30
C LEU A 66 19.90 3.35 9.73
N LYS A 67 18.87 3.79 10.47
CA LYS A 67 17.77 2.94 10.94
C LYS A 67 16.93 2.38 9.77
N ASN A 68 16.67 3.20 8.75
CA ASN A 68 15.82 2.82 7.63
C ASN A 68 16.57 2.19 6.45
N ARG A 69 17.90 2.37 6.39
CA ARG A 69 18.76 1.94 5.27
C ARG A 69 18.53 0.49 4.85
N GLU A 70 18.55 -0.46 5.79
CA GLU A 70 18.40 -1.88 5.46
C GLU A 70 17.06 -2.20 4.81
N ARG A 71 15.98 -1.54 5.27
CA ARG A 71 14.64 -1.69 4.70
C ARG A 71 14.57 -1.08 3.30
N VAL A 72 15.15 0.09 3.09
CA VAL A 72 15.10 0.80 1.80
C VAL A 72 15.93 0.11 0.73
N LEU A 73 17.07 -0.49 1.09
CA LEU A 73 17.89 -1.31 0.18
C LEU A 73 17.11 -2.46 -0.48
N LEU A 74 16.03 -2.92 0.14
CA LEU A 74 15.18 -3.99 -0.40
C LEU A 74 14.10 -3.49 -1.35
N ARG A 75 13.79 -2.17 -1.38
CA ARG A 75 12.70 -1.63 -2.22
C ARG A 75 12.90 -1.89 -3.71
N PRO A 76 14.09 -1.66 -4.30
CA PRO A 76 14.26 -1.90 -5.74
C PRO A 76 14.01 -3.35 -6.13
N LYS A 77 14.33 -4.32 -5.25
CA LYS A 77 14.05 -5.74 -5.52
C LYS A 77 12.58 -6.03 -5.69
N LYS A 78 11.74 -5.43 -4.84
CA LYS A 78 10.29 -5.59 -4.91
C LYS A 78 9.73 -5.02 -6.22
N LEU A 79 10.28 -3.92 -6.72
CA LEU A 79 9.90 -3.38 -8.03
C LEU A 79 10.18 -4.39 -9.15
N TYR A 80 11.28 -5.12 -9.06
CA TYR A 80 11.57 -6.21 -10.01
C TYR A 80 10.64 -7.42 -9.86
N ASP A 81 10.27 -7.79 -8.62
CA ASP A 81 9.24 -8.82 -8.39
C ASP A 81 7.91 -8.43 -9.05
N ASP A 82 7.50 -7.18 -8.85
CA ASP A 82 6.25 -6.62 -9.35
C ASP A 82 6.14 -6.69 -10.89
N LEU A 83 7.25 -6.64 -11.63
CA LEU A 83 7.26 -6.79 -13.09
C LEU A 83 6.61 -8.10 -13.55
N THR A 84 6.89 -9.19 -12.83
CA THR A 84 6.43 -10.54 -13.20
C THR A 84 5.14 -10.97 -12.52
N THR A 85 4.68 -10.20 -11.54
CA THR A 85 3.45 -10.51 -10.78
C THR A 85 2.29 -9.59 -11.16
N ASN A 86 2.55 -8.30 -11.35
CA ASN A 86 1.51 -7.28 -11.57
C ASN A 86 1.47 -6.76 -13.02
N TYR A 87 2.61 -6.71 -13.70
CA TYR A 87 2.70 -6.08 -15.03
C TYR A 87 2.75 -7.09 -16.19
N PHE A 88 3.32 -8.27 -15.97
CA PHE A 88 3.48 -9.28 -17.02
C PHE A 88 3.31 -10.69 -16.46
N ASP A 89 2.12 -11.27 -16.67
CA ASP A 89 1.77 -12.63 -16.24
C ASP A 89 1.55 -13.56 -17.45
N ILE A 90 2.45 -14.52 -17.63
CA ILE A 90 2.38 -15.52 -18.70
C ILE A 90 1.13 -16.41 -18.62
N LYS A 91 0.49 -16.55 -17.45
CA LYS A 91 -0.73 -17.35 -17.27
C LYS A 91 -1.91 -16.84 -18.08
N GLN A 92 -1.91 -15.54 -18.45
CA GLN A 92 -2.94 -15.00 -19.34
C GLN A 92 -2.87 -15.66 -20.72
N PHE A 93 -1.66 -15.97 -21.21
CA PHE A 93 -1.47 -16.69 -22.46
C PHE A 93 -1.91 -18.15 -22.35
N GLU A 94 -1.59 -18.83 -21.24
CA GLU A 94 -2.06 -20.20 -20.97
C GLU A 94 -3.61 -20.26 -20.95
N THR A 95 -4.25 -19.27 -20.33
CA THR A 95 -5.70 -19.13 -20.30
C THR A 95 -6.28 -18.98 -21.70
N PHE A 96 -5.65 -18.14 -22.54
CA PHE A 96 -6.04 -17.98 -23.93
C PHE A 96 -5.90 -19.29 -24.73
N GLN A 97 -4.81 -20.04 -24.55
CA GLN A 97 -4.61 -21.34 -25.21
C GLN A 97 -5.73 -22.33 -24.84
N ILE A 98 -6.15 -22.36 -23.57
CA ILE A 98 -7.27 -23.18 -23.10
C ILE A 98 -8.58 -22.77 -23.77
N GLN A 99 -8.89 -21.48 -23.81
CA GLN A 99 -10.11 -20.97 -24.46
C GLN A 99 -10.13 -21.30 -25.96
N PHE A 100 -8.98 -21.14 -26.64
CA PHE A 100 -8.81 -21.49 -28.04
C PHE A 100 -9.06 -22.99 -28.29
N SER A 101 -8.48 -23.84 -27.44
CA SER A 101 -8.66 -25.30 -27.49
C SER A 101 -10.11 -25.71 -27.24
N GLN A 102 -10.81 -25.04 -26.33
CA GLN A 102 -12.23 -25.28 -26.06
C GLN A 102 -13.11 -24.89 -27.25
N LEU A 103 -12.80 -23.77 -27.93
CA LEU A 103 -13.49 -23.37 -29.14
C LEU A 103 -13.36 -24.44 -30.23
N GLN A 104 -12.12 -24.88 -30.52
CA GLN A 104 -11.85 -25.94 -31.50
C GLN A 104 -12.64 -27.23 -31.16
N ASN A 105 -12.58 -27.67 -29.91
CA ASN A 105 -13.26 -28.89 -29.46
C ASN A 105 -14.79 -28.82 -29.59
N ARG A 106 -15.39 -27.64 -29.39
CA ARG A 106 -16.84 -27.43 -29.52
C ARG A 106 -17.31 -27.45 -30.97
N THR A 107 -16.45 -27.11 -31.93
CA THR A 107 -16.81 -27.02 -33.36
C THR A 107 -16.30 -28.18 -34.22
N LYS A 108 -15.55 -29.11 -33.63
CA LYS A 108 -14.87 -30.20 -34.34
C LYS A 108 -15.81 -31.28 -34.91
N LYS A 109 -17.00 -31.45 -34.34
CA LYS A 109 -17.92 -32.52 -34.75
C LYS A 109 -18.62 -32.13 -36.06
N ASP A 110 -18.47 -32.98 -37.07
CA ASP A 110 -19.03 -32.76 -38.41
C ASP A 110 -20.53 -33.09 -38.49
N ASP A 111 -21.04 -33.85 -37.51
CA ASP A 111 -22.42 -34.32 -37.44
C ASP A 111 -23.36 -33.41 -36.62
N LYS A 112 -22.84 -32.34 -36.01
CA LYS A 112 -23.60 -31.49 -35.07
C LYS A 112 -23.20 -30.01 -35.16
N HIS A 113 -24.18 -29.12 -35.10
CA HIS A 113 -23.92 -27.69 -34.95
C HIS A 113 -23.62 -27.30 -33.49
N PRO A 114 -22.73 -26.31 -33.25
CA PRO A 114 -21.98 -25.54 -34.25
C PRO A 114 -20.80 -26.34 -34.84
N HIS A 115 -20.54 -26.16 -36.14
CA HIS A 115 -19.45 -26.81 -36.86
C HIS A 115 -18.57 -25.77 -37.58
N ILE A 116 -17.25 -25.93 -37.50
CA ILE A 116 -16.25 -25.13 -38.22
C ILE A 116 -15.12 -26.08 -38.66
N GLU A 117 -14.71 -25.98 -39.92
CA GLU A 117 -13.66 -26.81 -40.51
C GLU A 117 -12.34 -26.74 -39.72
N GLU A 118 -11.72 -27.87 -39.42
CA GLU A 118 -10.45 -27.93 -38.66
C GLU A 118 -9.32 -27.15 -39.37
N ALA A 119 -9.32 -27.15 -40.70
CA ALA A 119 -8.37 -26.40 -41.53
C ALA A 119 -8.39 -24.89 -41.28
N PHE A 120 -9.54 -24.33 -40.84
CA PHE A 120 -9.66 -22.92 -40.47
C PHE A 120 -8.75 -22.57 -39.29
N PHE A 121 -8.62 -23.49 -38.32
CA PHE A 121 -7.85 -23.25 -37.09
C PHE A 121 -6.35 -23.53 -37.25
N GLN A 122 -5.97 -24.50 -38.10
CA GLN A 122 -4.59 -24.99 -38.22
C GLN A 122 -3.56 -23.88 -38.40
N LYS A 123 -3.81 -22.91 -39.30
CA LYS A 123 -2.87 -21.82 -39.56
C LYS A 123 -2.64 -20.93 -38.33
N PHE A 124 -3.69 -20.69 -37.54
CA PHE A 124 -3.58 -19.91 -36.33
C PHE A 124 -2.95 -20.73 -35.20
N GLU A 125 -3.31 -22.00 -35.07
CA GLU A 125 -2.75 -22.93 -34.09
C GLU A 125 -1.22 -23.08 -34.23
N THR A 126 -0.71 -23.26 -35.45
CA THR A 126 0.75 -23.31 -35.68
C THR A 126 1.44 -22.02 -35.25
N ARG A 127 0.85 -20.85 -35.55
CA ARG A 127 1.41 -19.56 -35.13
C ARG A 127 1.34 -19.37 -33.62
N LEU A 128 0.25 -19.83 -33.00
CA LEU A 128 0.04 -19.77 -31.58
C LEU A 128 1.05 -20.64 -30.82
N GLN A 129 1.37 -21.82 -31.36
CA GLN A 129 2.41 -22.70 -30.82
C GLN A 129 3.79 -22.03 -30.89
N LEU A 130 4.18 -21.51 -32.07
CA LEU A 130 5.47 -20.82 -32.24
C LEU A 130 5.59 -19.62 -31.31
N PHE A 131 4.54 -18.80 -31.20
CA PHE A 131 4.52 -17.68 -30.28
C PHE A 131 4.61 -18.13 -28.82
N GLY A 132 3.97 -19.25 -28.46
CA GLY A 132 4.09 -19.82 -27.11
C GLY A 132 5.52 -20.23 -26.75
N GLU A 133 6.25 -20.83 -27.69
CA GLU A 133 7.67 -21.17 -27.52
C GLU A 133 8.54 -19.92 -27.37
N GLU A 134 8.35 -18.92 -28.23
CA GLU A 134 9.04 -17.62 -28.14
C GLU A 134 8.75 -16.91 -26.80
N LEU A 135 7.49 -16.92 -26.36
CA LEU A 135 7.05 -16.30 -25.11
C LEU A 135 7.68 -16.99 -23.89
N GLN A 136 7.78 -18.32 -23.89
CA GLN A 136 8.45 -19.07 -22.82
C GLN A 136 9.95 -18.78 -22.75
N ASN A 137 10.63 -18.68 -23.90
CA ASN A 137 12.04 -18.30 -23.96
C ASN A 137 12.24 -16.88 -23.42
N PHE A 138 11.45 -15.92 -23.90
CA PHE A 138 11.46 -14.54 -23.41
C PHE A 138 11.23 -14.47 -21.89
N TRP A 139 10.25 -15.22 -21.38
CA TRP A 139 9.93 -15.26 -19.95
C TRP A 139 11.07 -15.81 -19.10
N THR A 140 11.76 -16.84 -19.60
CA THR A 140 12.93 -17.41 -18.94
C THR A 140 14.08 -16.41 -18.89
N GLU A 141 14.40 -15.77 -20.02
CA GLU A 141 15.42 -14.73 -20.09
C GLU A 141 15.09 -13.52 -19.21
N LEU A 142 13.82 -13.10 -19.17
CA LEU A 142 13.37 -11.99 -18.34
C LEU A 142 13.58 -12.31 -16.85
N LYS A 143 13.19 -13.52 -16.40
CA LYS A 143 13.41 -13.96 -15.02
C LYS A 143 14.88 -13.99 -14.66
N GLU A 144 15.74 -14.53 -15.53
CA GLU A 144 17.19 -14.55 -15.29
C GLU A 144 17.76 -13.13 -15.16
N ARG A 145 17.36 -12.21 -16.04
CA ARG A 145 17.78 -10.79 -15.96
C ARG A 145 17.30 -10.12 -14.68
N ILE A 146 16.08 -10.40 -14.24
CA ILE A 146 15.53 -9.90 -12.98
C ILE A 146 16.36 -10.41 -11.79
N GLU A 147 16.64 -11.70 -11.72
CA GLU A 147 17.42 -12.28 -10.63
C GLU A 147 18.86 -11.74 -10.62
N ASN A 148 19.49 -11.57 -11.79
CA ASN A 148 20.79 -10.92 -11.90
C ASN A 148 20.76 -9.48 -11.35
N LYS A 149 19.72 -8.70 -11.65
CA LYS A 149 19.57 -7.35 -11.10
C LYS A 149 19.33 -7.33 -9.60
N LYS A 150 18.57 -8.28 -9.07
CA LYS A 150 18.39 -8.42 -7.61
C LYS A 150 19.69 -8.79 -6.91
N ALA A 151 20.53 -9.63 -7.52
CA ALA A 151 21.85 -9.97 -7.01
C ALA A 151 22.80 -8.75 -7.00
N GLU A 152 22.77 -7.92 -8.05
CA GLU A 152 23.48 -6.63 -8.05
C GLU A 152 23.05 -5.73 -6.88
N ILE A 153 21.74 -5.67 -6.58
CA ILE A 153 21.21 -4.91 -5.44
C ILE A 153 21.68 -5.47 -4.10
N ASP A 154 21.76 -6.79 -3.94
CA ASP A 154 22.30 -7.40 -2.71
C ASP A 154 23.76 -7.03 -2.47
N ALA A 155 24.56 -6.97 -3.54
CA ALA A 155 25.97 -6.61 -3.46
C ALA A 155 26.20 -5.17 -2.96
N ILE A 156 25.20 -4.27 -3.05
CA ILE A 156 25.27 -2.90 -2.48
C ILE A 156 25.54 -2.94 -0.97
N LYS A 157 25.11 -3.99 -0.26
CA LYS A 157 25.42 -4.14 1.18
C LYS A 157 26.91 -4.24 1.46
N GLU A 158 27.67 -4.84 0.54
CA GLU A 158 29.11 -5.06 0.66
C GLU A 158 29.92 -3.83 0.24
N SER A 159 29.42 -3.05 -0.72
CA SER A 159 30.06 -1.83 -1.22
C SER A 159 29.04 -0.71 -1.46
N ASP A 160 28.62 -0.06 -0.37
CA ASP A 160 27.65 1.03 -0.42
C ASP A 160 28.30 2.37 -0.82
N SER A 161 28.18 2.70 -2.10
CA SER A 161 28.70 3.96 -2.66
C SER A 161 28.00 5.19 -2.08
N LEU A 162 26.71 5.11 -1.75
CA LEU A 162 25.96 6.23 -1.16
C LEU A 162 26.44 6.49 0.27
N LYS A 163 26.52 5.46 1.11
CA LYS A 163 27.02 5.62 2.49
C LYS A 163 28.43 6.21 2.47
N THR A 164 29.28 5.72 1.58
CA THR A 164 30.64 6.25 1.38
C THR A 164 30.60 7.74 0.99
N ALA A 165 29.78 8.10 0.01
CA ALA A 165 29.61 9.49 -0.43
C ALA A 165 29.06 10.40 0.69
N VAL A 166 28.09 9.93 1.49
CA VAL A 166 27.55 10.70 2.63
C VAL A 166 28.67 11.06 3.59
N TYR A 167 29.46 10.10 4.07
CA TYR A 167 30.55 10.38 5.00
C TYR A 167 31.77 11.08 4.36
N GLN A 168 31.89 11.05 3.04
CA GLN A 168 32.94 11.76 2.31
C GLN A 168 32.60 13.25 2.09
N TYR A 169 31.34 13.56 1.77
CA TYR A 169 30.94 14.89 1.31
C TYR A 169 30.10 15.68 2.31
N PHE A 170 29.44 15.03 3.26
CA PHE A 170 28.54 15.70 4.22
C PHE A 170 29.19 15.85 5.58
N GLN A 171 28.95 17.00 6.18
CA GLN A 171 29.21 17.21 7.60
C GLN A 171 27.96 16.84 8.42
N ILE A 172 28.16 16.39 9.65
CA ILE A 172 27.09 15.94 10.54
C ILE A 172 27.04 16.86 11.75
N THR A 173 25.84 17.33 12.12
CA THR A 173 25.68 18.16 13.31
C THR A 173 26.00 17.38 14.59
N GLU A 174 26.25 18.08 15.69
CA GLU A 174 26.42 17.45 16.99
C GLU A 174 25.10 16.81 17.47
N SER A 175 25.18 15.69 18.18
CA SER A 175 24.02 15.05 18.79
C SER A 175 23.51 15.84 19.98
N TYR A 176 22.20 15.78 20.22
CA TYR A 176 21.62 16.34 21.43
C TYR A 176 21.70 15.37 22.60
N SER A 177 21.88 15.94 23.79
CA SER A 177 21.73 15.18 25.03
C SER A 177 20.28 14.72 25.19
N PHE A 178 20.09 13.66 25.97
CA PHE A 178 18.74 13.17 26.27
C PHE A 178 17.87 14.25 26.92
N ASP A 179 18.42 15.05 27.82
CA ASP A 179 17.70 16.15 28.46
C ASP A 179 17.20 17.18 27.43
N LYS A 180 18.05 17.51 26.44
CA LYS A 180 17.65 18.41 25.36
C LYS A 180 16.54 17.81 24.49
N LEU A 181 16.56 16.50 24.24
CA LEU A 181 15.45 15.82 23.55
C LEU A 181 14.14 15.88 24.35
N ILE A 182 14.21 15.78 25.68
CA ILE A 182 13.05 15.91 26.57
C ILE A 182 12.51 17.36 26.56
N GLU A 183 13.37 18.37 26.52
CA GLU A 183 12.96 19.77 26.37
C GLU A 183 12.23 19.99 25.04
N ILE A 184 12.81 19.50 23.94
CA ILE A 184 12.19 19.58 22.61
C ILE A 184 10.84 18.85 22.60
N ALA A 185 10.72 17.69 23.25
CA ALA A 185 9.46 16.95 23.34
C ALA A 185 8.37 17.73 24.10
N LYS A 186 8.72 18.43 25.18
CA LYS A 186 7.77 19.29 25.93
C LYS A 186 7.28 20.46 25.08
N GLU A 187 8.17 21.11 24.34
CA GLU A 187 7.78 22.14 23.37
C GLU A 187 6.93 21.56 22.24
N GLY A 188 7.34 20.38 21.74
CA GLY A 188 6.67 19.66 20.67
C GLY A 188 5.24 19.29 21.00
N GLU A 189 4.94 18.90 22.24
CA GLU A 189 3.58 18.64 22.70
C GLU A 189 2.68 19.86 22.47
N PHE A 190 3.15 21.05 22.86
CA PHE A 190 2.42 22.30 22.63
C PHE A 190 2.30 22.61 21.14
N ARG A 191 3.40 22.52 20.38
CA ARG A 191 3.39 22.78 18.94
C ARG A 191 2.40 21.87 18.21
N TYR A 192 2.45 20.57 18.47
CA TYR A 192 1.70 19.57 17.71
C TYR A 192 0.22 19.60 18.05
N LYS A 193 -0.12 19.83 19.33
CA LYS A 193 -1.52 20.09 19.75
C LYS A 193 -2.15 21.26 18.99
N ASN A 194 -1.35 22.27 18.65
CA ASN A 194 -1.79 23.47 17.93
C ASN A 194 -1.43 23.44 16.43
N GLN A 195 -0.97 22.30 15.90
CA GLN A 195 -0.56 22.13 14.49
C GLN A 195 0.48 23.16 14.03
N ILE A 196 1.40 23.52 14.91
CA ILE A 196 2.53 24.40 14.63
C ILE A 196 3.66 23.54 14.05
N PRO A 197 4.20 23.89 12.87
CA PRO A 197 5.24 23.11 12.20
C PRO A 197 6.62 23.18 12.89
N PRO A 198 7.53 22.24 12.55
CA PRO A 198 7.33 21.06 11.70
C PRO A 198 7.06 19.78 12.51
N GLY A 199 6.51 18.75 11.85
CA GLY A 199 6.41 17.37 12.36
C GLY A 199 5.06 16.98 13.00
N TYR A 200 4.07 17.87 13.07
CA TYR A 200 2.78 17.55 13.69
C TYR A 200 1.98 16.47 12.95
N GLN A 201 2.34 16.12 11.71
CA GLN A 201 1.74 14.99 11.00
C GLN A 201 2.14 13.62 11.58
N ASP A 202 3.28 13.51 12.26
CA ASP A 202 3.85 12.23 12.72
C ASP A 202 3.16 11.65 13.95
N VAL A 203 2.30 12.42 14.63
CA VAL A 203 1.55 12.00 15.82
C VAL A 203 0.71 10.74 15.58
N LYS A 204 0.28 10.52 14.33
CA LYS A 204 -0.60 9.39 13.97
C LYS A 204 0.16 8.07 13.85
N GLU A 205 1.48 8.12 13.61
CA GLU A 205 2.25 6.95 13.16
C GLU A 205 3.37 6.55 14.12
N LYS A 206 3.86 7.49 14.93
CA LYS A 206 5.03 7.30 15.81
C LYS A 206 4.64 7.31 17.29
N ILE A 207 5.51 6.76 18.15
CA ILE A 207 5.32 6.72 19.61
C ILE A 207 6.54 7.26 20.35
N GLY A 208 6.30 7.84 21.54
CA GLY A 208 7.36 8.35 22.40
C GLY A 208 8.15 9.50 21.76
N LEU A 209 9.46 9.55 22.01
CA LEU A 209 10.33 10.60 21.45
C LEU A 209 10.42 10.58 19.92
N ALA A 210 10.13 9.45 19.27
CA ALA A 210 10.15 9.37 17.81
C ALA A 210 9.10 10.28 17.15
N ILE A 211 8.03 10.65 17.87
CA ILE A 211 7.02 11.61 17.40
C ILE A 211 7.67 12.96 17.06
N TYR A 212 8.69 13.37 17.81
CA TYR A 212 9.29 14.69 17.70
C TYR A 212 10.55 14.73 16.82
N GLY A 213 10.80 13.68 16.02
CA GLY A 213 12.01 13.57 15.20
C GLY A 213 12.21 14.76 14.26
N ASP A 214 11.16 15.14 13.52
CA ASP A 214 11.15 16.32 12.64
C ASP A 214 11.47 17.61 13.40
N LEU A 215 10.97 17.76 14.63
CA LEU A 215 11.24 18.93 15.46
C LEU A 215 12.69 18.93 16.00
N VAL A 216 13.26 17.75 16.27
CA VAL A 216 14.69 17.59 16.61
C VAL A 216 15.56 18.00 15.42
N ILE A 217 15.24 17.54 14.20
CA ILE A 217 15.92 17.95 12.97
C ILE A 217 15.86 19.47 12.81
N TRP A 218 14.67 20.07 12.96
CA TRP A 218 14.49 21.51 12.87
C TRP A 218 15.34 22.30 13.88
N ASN A 219 15.41 21.85 15.13
CA ASN A 219 16.26 22.48 16.14
C ASN A 219 17.76 22.39 15.76
N GLN A 220 18.21 21.24 15.25
CA GLN A 220 19.61 21.07 14.81
C GLN A 220 19.94 21.98 13.62
N ILE A 221 18.99 22.17 12.70
CA ILE A 221 19.11 23.11 11.58
C ILE A 221 19.27 24.55 12.11
N LEU A 222 18.42 24.97 13.06
CA LEU A 222 18.48 26.31 13.65
C LEU A 222 19.81 26.55 14.37
N ASP A 223 20.29 25.59 15.15
CA ASP A 223 21.55 25.71 15.89
C ASP A 223 22.75 25.79 14.95
N LEU A 224 22.79 24.95 13.91
CA LEU A 224 23.82 25.02 12.86
C LEU A 224 23.81 26.39 12.18
N ALA A 225 22.64 26.87 11.78
CA ALA A 225 22.52 28.14 11.08
C ALA A 225 22.92 29.33 11.96
N LYS A 226 22.59 29.31 13.26
CA LYS A 226 23.05 30.33 14.24
C LYS A 226 24.57 30.32 14.40
N LYS A 227 25.18 29.13 14.45
CA LYS A 227 26.63 28.95 14.57
C LYS A 227 27.36 29.48 13.33
N GLU A 228 26.90 29.10 12.15
CA GLU A 228 27.54 29.42 10.88
C GLU A 228 27.15 30.80 10.31
N LYS A 229 26.05 31.39 10.79
CA LYS A 229 25.47 32.66 10.32
C LYS A 229 25.27 32.67 8.81
N LYS A 230 24.64 31.61 8.31
CA LYS A 230 24.41 31.37 6.88
C LYS A 230 22.95 31.02 6.63
N PRO A 231 22.43 31.32 5.43
CA PRO A 231 21.14 30.81 5.03
C PRO A 231 21.19 29.28 4.86
N ILE A 232 20.02 28.65 4.92
CA ILE A 232 19.86 27.20 4.77
C ILE A 232 18.92 26.89 3.60
N ILE A 233 19.31 25.89 2.81
CA ILE A 233 18.44 25.19 1.86
C ILE A 233 18.27 23.76 2.36
N LEU A 234 17.05 23.36 2.71
CA LEU A 234 16.71 21.99 3.10
C LEU A 234 16.27 21.17 1.88
N ILE A 235 16.82 19.97 1.70
CA ILE A 235 16.45 19.05 0.63
C ILE A 235 15.61 17.92 1.22
N ILE A 236 14.33 17.86 0.82
CA ILE A 236 13.33 16.91 1.32
C ILE A 236 12.51 16.34 0.16
N ASP A 237 12.28 15.03 0.15
CA ASP A 237 11.41 14.40 -0.86
C ASP A 237 10.03 14.01 -0.29
N ASP A 238 9.91 13.84 1.03
CA ASP A 238 8.62 13.68 1.69
C ASP A 238 8.00 15.06 1.97
N LEU A 239 7.32 15.60 0.96
CA LEU A 239 6.75 16.95 0.97
C LEU A 239 5.49 17.06 1.83
N LYS A 240 5.62 16.85 3.14
CA LYS A 240 4.49 16.94 4.08
C LYS A 240 3.98 18.38 4.24
N ILE A 241 2.69 18.50 4.56
CA ILE A 241 1.98 19.79 4.68
C ILE A 241 2.45 20.66 5.85
N ASP A 242 3.16 20.07 6.82
CA ASP A 242 3.78 20.72 7.96
C ASP A 242 5.20 21.21 7.66
N TRP A 243 5.79 20.86 6.52
CA TRP A 243 7.06 21.40 6.06
C TRP A 243 6.88 22.41 4.93
N CYS A 244 6.01 22.12 3.97
CA CYS A 244 5.89 22.92 2.76
C CYS A 244 4.49 22.92 2.15
N TYR A 245 4.27 23.88 1.26
CA TYR A 245 3.17 23.84 0.30
C TYR A 245 3.63 23.08 -0.95
N GLN A 246 2.86 22.08 -1.35
CA GLN A 246 3.06 21.37 -2.61
C GLN A 246 2.53 22.19 -3.79
N ASN A 247 3.12 22.04 -4.98
CA ASN A 247 2.64 22.69 -6.18
C ASN A 247 1.29 22.09 -6.63
N SER A 248 0.37 22.96 -7.04
CA SER A 248 -0.97 22.55 -7.50
C SER A 248 -1.00 21.62 -8.72
N LYS A 249 0.03 21.70 -9.59
CA LYS A 249 0.14 20.90 -10.81
C LYS A 249 0.94 19.62 -10.61
N ASP A 250 1.93 19.67 -9.72
CA ASP A 250 2.80 18.54 -9.42
C ASP A 250 3.07 18.49 -7.91
N LYS A 251 2.49 17.50 -7.23
CA LYS A 251 2.60 17.37 -5.77
C LYS A 251 4.02 17.01 -5.29
N ASN A 252 4.90 16.58 -6.20
CA ASN A 252 6.30 16.24 -5.91
C ASN A 252 7.24 17.45 -6.01
N ILE A 253 6.69 18.62 -6.32
CA ILE A 253 7.42 19.89 -6.37
C ILE A 253 7.00 20.72 -5.17
N ALA A 254 7.98 21.15 -4.36
CA ALA A 254 7.74 22.08 -3.29
C ALA A 254 7.55 23.49 -3.86
N ASP A 255 6.42 24.13 -3.56
CA ASP A 255 6.14 25.49 -3.97
C ASP A 255 6.79 26.52 -3.03
N SER A 256 6.70 26.30 -1.72
CA SER A 256 7.34 27.13 -0.69
C SER A 256 7.33 26.44 0.67
N PRO A 257 8.30 26.71 1.55
CA PRO A 257 8.19 26.32 2.96
C PRO A 257 6.98 26.97 3.64
N ARG A 258 6.57 26.38 4.77
CA ARG A 258 5.60 27.01 5.68
C ARG A 258 6.08 28.38 6.13
N GLU A 259 5.19 29.37 6.11
CA GLU A 259 5.51 30.75 6.51
C GLU A 259 5.97 30.83 7.98
N GLU A 260 5.48 29.94 8.83
CA GLU A 260 5.87 29.81 10.23
C GLU A 260 7.35 29.43 10.35
N LEU A 261 7.82 28.48 9.52
CA LEU A 261 9.23 28.05 9.50
C LEU A 261 10.13 29.15 8.97
N ILE A 262 9.74 29.83 7.89
CA ILE A 262 10.47 30.98 7.34
C ILE A 262 10.62 32.07 8.39
N LYS A 263 9.52 32.41 9.06
CA LYS A 263 9.48 33.44 10.08
C LYS A 263 10.33 33.07 11.30
N GLU A 264 10.15 31.87 11.85
CA GLU A 264 10.91 31.39 13.00
C GLU A 264 12.42 31.40 12.71
N PHE A 265 12.81 30.90 11.54
CA PHE A 265 14.21 30.88 11.15
C PHE A 265 14.77 32.28 10.97
N THR A 266 14.04 33.17 10.28
CA THR A 266 14.48 34.56 10.06
C THR A 266 14.62 35.32 11.38
N ASP A 267 13.65 35.19 12.29
CA ASP A 267 13.68 35.85 13.60
C ASP A 267 14.79 35.30 14.50
N SER A 268 15.08 33.99 14.42
CA SER A 268 16.07 33.32 15.28
C SER A 268 17.51 33.39 14.77
N VAL A 269 17.70 33.43 13.46
CA VAL A 269 19.02 33.33 12.80
C VAL A 269 19.41 34.64 12.11
N GLY A 270 18.44 35.42 11.62
CA GLY A 270 18.69 36.62 10.82
C GLY A 270 19.05 36.35 9.35
N HIS A 271 18.85 35.12 8.87
CA HIS A 271 19.15 34.69 7.51
C HIS A 271 17.95 33.98 6.86
N ALA A 272 18.02 33.75 5.55
CA ALA A 272 16.95 33.10 4.80
C ALA A 272 16.94 31.58 4.99
N PHE A 273 15.74 31.00 5.01
CA PHE A 273 15.49 29.56 4.94
C PHE A 273 14.65 29.24 3.72
N TRP A 274 15.04 28.19 3.01
CA TRP A 274 14.28 27.65 1.89
C TRP A 274 14.35 26.13 1.85
N LEU A 275 13.54 25.51 1.00
CA LEU A 275 13.59 24.07 0.76
C LEU A 275 13.30 23.72 -0.70
N TYR A 276 13.82 22.57 -1.13
CA TYR A 276 13.62 21.99 -2.45
C TYR A 276 13.42 20.48 -2.35
N SER A 277 12.68 19.89 -3.29
CA SER A 277 12.80 18.45 -3.54
C SER A 277 14.12 18.10 -4.22
N SER A 278 14.51 16.82 -4.20
CA SER A 278 15.74 16.36 -4.87
C SER A 278 15.73 16.71 -6.36
N THR A 279 14.57 16.60 -7.03
CA THR A 279 14.41 17.00 -8.44
C THR A 279 14.67 18.50 -8.63
N GLN A 280 14.08 19.36 -7.78
CA GLN A 280 14.30 20.80 -7.84
C GLN A 280 15.76 21.15 -7.55
N PHE A 281 16.38 20.49 -6.56
CA PHE A 281 17.78 20.68 -6.23
C PHE A 281 18.70 20.44 -7.44
N LEU A 282 18.52 19.36 -8.19
CA LEU A 282 19.35 19.06 -9.36
C LEU A 282 19.12 20.06 -10.51
N GLN A 283 17.88 20.44 -10.77
CA GLN A 283 17.56 21.45 -11.78
C GLN A 283 18.22 22.80 -11.44
N LYS A 284 18.11 23.20 -10.17
CA LYS A 284 18.65 24.47 -9.67
C LYS A 284 20.16 24.45 -9.51
N SER A 285 20.77 23.30 -9.22
CA SER A 285 22.23 23.17 -9.22
C SER A 285 22.81 23.39 -10.61
N THR A 286 22.17 22.86 -11.66
CA THR A 286 22.58 23.11 -13.06
C THR A 286 22.45 24.59 -13.41
N GLN A 287 21.39 25.25 -12.94
CA GLN A 287 21.16 26.67 -13.17
C GLN A 287 22.20 27.57 -12.46
N TYR A 288 22.54 27.30 -11.20
CA TYR A 288 23.31 28.23 -10.36
C TYR A 288 24.75 27.83 -10.07
N LEU A 289 25.09 26.54 -10.15
CA LEU A 289 26.42 26.02 -9.86
C LEU A 289 27.20 25.64 -11.13
N ALA A 290 26.63 25.89 -12.32
CA ALA A 290 27.18 25.49 -13.62
C ALA A 290 27.52 23.99 -13.68
N THR A 291 26.76 23.16 -12.95
CA THR A 291 26.91 21.70 -13.01
C THR A 291 26.42 21.19 -14.36
N VAL A 292 27.13 20.23 -14.93
CA VAL A 292 26.64 19.48 -16.08
C VAL A 292 26.05 18.18 -15.54
N ILE A 293 24.72 18.13 -15.50
CA ILE A 293 23.94 16.94 -15.16
C ILE A 293 23.08 16.63 -16.38
N ALA A 294 23.12 15.39 -16.84
CA ALA A 294 22.33 14.93 -17.97
C ALA A 294 20.83 14.99 -17.65
N ASP A 295 20.02 15.36 -18.64
CA ASP A 295 18.55 15.41 -18.48
C ASP A 295 17.99 14.04 -18.09
N GLU A 296 18.59 12.95 -18.58
CA GLU A 296 18.27 11.56 -18.21
C GLU A 296 18.37 11.31 -16.69
N VAL A 297 19.35 11.90 -16.02
CA VAL A 297 19.54 11.78 -14.55
C VAL A 297 18.43 12.53 -13.81
N ILE A 298 18.05 13.71 -14.29
CA ILE A 298 16.97 14.51 -13.69
C ILE A 298 15.62 13.80 -13.89
N GLU A 299 15.40 13.21 -15.06
CA GLU A 299 14.20 12.43 -15.36
C GLU A 299 14.10 11.18 -14.48
N GLU A 300 15.19 10.43 -14.29
CA GLU A 300 15.22 9.27 -13.41
C GLU A 300 14.87 9.63 -11.96
N VAL A 301 15.46 10.71 -11.44
CA VAL A 301 15.18 11.21 -10.08
C VAL A 301 13.72 11.65 -9.96
N ASN A 302 13.19 12.35 -10.97
CA ASN A 302 11.78 12.74 -10.99
C ASN A 302 10.85 11.52 -11.01
N GLN A 303 11.16 10.50 -11.83
CA GLN A 303 10.38 9.27 -11.90
C GLN A 303 10.41 8.52 -10.57
N SER A 304 11.56 8.34 -9.92
CA SER A 304 11.63 7.67 -8.61
C SER A 304 10.87 8.44 -7.52
N ASN A 305 10.94 9.77 -7.52
CA ASN A 305 10.10 10.60 -6.64
C ASN A 305 8.59 10.43 -6.94
N GLN A 306 8.21 10.31 -8.22
CA GLN A 306 6.85 9.98 -8.62
C GLN A 306 6.44 8.56 -8.19
N PHE A 307 7.31 7.56 -8.33
CA PHE A 307 7.06 6.18 -7.90
C PHE A 307 6.84 6.07 -6.38
N ASN A 308 7.51 6.89 -5.57
CA ASN A 308 7.25 6.98 -4.13
C ASN A 308 5.90 7.65 -3.82
N SER A 309 5.46 8.61 -4.65
CA SER A 309 4.09 9.17 -4.60
C SER A 309 3.02 8.23 -5.20
N GLU A 310 3.45 7.24 -5.99
CA GLU A 310 2.66 6.23 -6.68
C GLU A 310 2.81 4.82 -6.09
N TYR A 311 3.19 4.70 -4.81
CA TYR A 311 2.68 3.59 -3.99
C TYR A 311 1.18 3.82 -3.75
N LYS A 312 0.39 3.76 -4.83
CA LYS A 312 -1.07 3.70 -4.86
C LYS A 312 -1.51 2.31 -4.41
N GLY A 313 -1.22 1.97 -3.16
CA GLY A 313 -2.12 1.09 -2.43
C GLY A 313 -3.41 1.87 -2.17
N GLY A 314 -4.56 1.30 -2.53
CA GLY A 314 -5.81 1.68 -1.90
C GLY A 314 -6.04 0.78 -0.69
N PRO A 315 -7.00 1.11 0.20
CA PRO A 315 -7.48 0.15 1.17
C PRO A 315 -7.81 -1.18 0.48
N TYR A 316 -7.39 -2.27 1.09
CA TYR A 316 -7.68 -3.61 0.60
C TYR A 316 -8.38 -4.39 1.70
N LEU A 317 -9.69 -4.55 1.55
CA LEU A 317 -10.52 -5.23 2.53
C LEU A 317 -10.80 -6.67 2.09
N GLU A 318 -10.56 -7.62 2.96
CA GLU A 318 -10.88 -9.03 2.74
C GLU A 318 -11.85 -9.52 3.80
N VAL A 319 -12.76 -10.39 3.39
CA VAL A 319 -13.75 -10.98 4.27
C VAL A 319 -13.39 -12.44 4.52
N ASP A 320 -13.48 -12.82 5.78
CA ASP A 320 -13.37 -14.20 6.25
C ASP A 320 -14.65 -14.59 7.01
N PHE A 321 -14.96 -15.90 6.99
CA PHE A 321 -16.12 -16.47 7.68
C PHE A 321 -15.66 -17.48 8.73
N VAL A 322 -15.86 -17.10 9.99
CA VAL A 322 -15.48 -17.93 11.13
C VAL A 322 -16.72 -18.62 11.68
N TRP A 323 -16.78 -19.94 11.54
CA TRP A 323 -17.82 -20.76 12.18
C TRP A 323 -17.75 -20.62 13.71
N LYS A 324 -18.90 -20.38 14.36
CA LYS A 324 -18.98 -20.26 15.83
C LYS A 324 -19.71 -21.42 16.48
N SER A 325 -20.89 -21.76 15.95
CA SER A 325 -21.71 -22.84 16.53
C SER A 325 -22.76 -23.34 15.53
N SER A 326 -23.26 -24.55 15.75
CA SER A 326 -24.41 -25.07 15.03
C SER A 326 -25.36 -25.80 15.97
N SER A 327 -26.64 -25.77 15.65
CA SER A 327 -27.70 -26.42 16.43
C SER A 327 -28.78 -26.91 15.50
N ARG A 328 -29.51 -27.95 15.92
CA ARG A 328 -30.74 -28.38 15.28
C ARG A 328 -31.89 -28.31 16.27
N VAL A 329 -33.03 -27.81 15.81
CA VAL A 329 -34.25 -27.66 16.59
C VAL A 329 -35.36 -28.44 15.89
N PRO A 330 -36.07 -29.34 16.60
CA PRO A 330 -37.21 -30.03 16.02
C PRO A 330 -38.38 -29.05 15.86
N GLN A 331 -38.99 -29.01 14.68
CA GLN A 331 -40.13 -28.15 14.32
C GLN A 331 -41.44 -28.94 14.21
N GLY A 332 -41.42 -30.23 14.57
CA GLY A 332 -42.58 -31.12 14.53
C GLY A 332 -42.30 -32.43 13.80
N TYR A 333 -43.18 -33.41 13.99
CA TYR A 333 -43.10 -34.69 13.31
C TYR A 333 -43.60 -34.58 11.87
N SER A 334 -42.95 -35.28 10.96
CA SER A 334 -43.38 -35.42 9.57
C SER A 334 -44.60 -36.33 9.44
N ASP A 335 -45.48 -36.03 8.49
CA ASP A 335 -46.59 -36.90 8.10
C ASP A 335 -46.13 -38.22 7.46
N LYS A 336 -44.82 -38.34 7.15
CA LYS A 336 -44.20 -39.58 6.65
C LYS A 336 -43.98 -40.63 7.74
N ASN A 337 -44.21 -40.30 9.02
CA ASN A 337 -44.14 -41.30 10.08
C ASN A 337 -45.36 -42.24 10.02
N PRO A 338 -45.20 -43.52 10.40
CA PRO A 338 -46.33 -44.43 10.54
C PRO A 338 -47.36 -43.91 11.55
N THR A 339 -48.65 -44.12 11.25
CA THR A 339 -49.77 -43.72 12.12
C THR A 339 -50.67 -44.90 12.45
N GLU A 340 -51.27 -44.87 13.64
CA GLU A 340 -52.27 -45.83 14.10
C GLU A 340 -53.51 -45.10 14.64
N MET A 341 -54.69 -45.72 14.52
CA MET A 341 -55.94 -45.15 15.03
C MET A 341 -56.14 -45.50 16.51
N HIS A 342 -56.11 -44.50 17.38
CA HIS A 342 -56.42 -44.64 18.80
C HIS A 342 -57.64 -43.76 19.13
N ASP A 343 -58.72 -44.35 19.66
CA ASP A 343 -59.99 -43.65 19.96
C ASP A 343 -60.54 -42.80 18.79
N GLY A 344 -60.44 -43.30 17.57
CA GLY A 344 -60.95 -42.63 16.37
C GLY A 344 -60.10 -41.46 15.85
N ARG A 345 -58.89 -41.26 16.40
CA ARG A 345 -57.93 -40.25 15.93
C ARG A 345 -56.63 -40.92 15.44
N PRO A 346 -56.03 -40.46 14.33
CA PRO A 346 -54.72 -40.92 13.91
C PRO A 346 -53.65 -40.37 14.86
N VAL A 347 -52.83 -41.25 15.41
CA VAL A 347 -51.70 -40.94 16.29
C VAL A 347 -50.41 -41.41 15.64
N ILE A 348 -49.38 -40.58 15.66
CA ILE A 348 -48.06 -40.92 15.12
C ILE A 348 -47.38 -41.94 16.05
N LEU A 349 -46.90 -43.04 15.47
CA LEU A 349 -46.10 -44.03 16.17
C LEU A 349 -44.66 -43.51 16.29
N VAL A 350 -44.31 -43.00 17.47
CA VAL A 350 -42.94 -42.54 17.77
C VAL A 350 -42.06 -43.75 18.04
N GLY A 351 -41.41 -44.27 16.98
CA GLY A 351 -40.36 -45.28 17.08
C GLY A 351 -39.01 -44.70 17.54
N ASN A 352 -37.95 -45.50 17.51
CA ASN A 352 -36.60 -45.07 17.93
C ASN A 352 -36.00 -43.97 17.03
N GLU A 353 -36.42 -43.87 15.77
CA GLU A 353 -35.92 -42.90 14.80
C GLU A 353 -37.08 -42.18 14.10
N PRO A 354 -37.78 -41.26 14.77
CA PRO A 354 -38.88 -40.53 14.15
C PRO A 354 -38.37 -39.56 13.08
N ILE A 355 -39.15 -39.41 12.00
CA ILE A 355 -38.92 -38.43 10.95
C ILE A 355 -39.44 -37.07 11.44
N ILE A 356 -38.57 -36.08 11.53
CA ILE A 356 -38.86 -34.76 12.08
C ILE A 356 -38.49 -33.68 11.06
N TYR A 357 -39.23 -32.58 11.06
CA TYR A 357 -38.80 -31.34 10.40
C TYR A 357 -37.75 -30.66 11.29
N TRP A 358 -36.50 -30.67 10.88
CA TRP A 358 -35.40 -30.04 11.62
C TRP A 358 -35.09 -28.67 11.03
N ALA A 359 -35.09 -27.64 11.88
CA ALA A 359 -34.43 -26.37 11.58
C ALA A 359 -32.97 -26.46 12.04
N ILE A 360 -32.03 -26.23 11.13
CA ILE A 360 -30.59 -26.25 11.38
C ILE A 360 -30.10 -24.82 11.39
N SER A 361 -29.81 -24.29 12.57
CA SER A 361 -29.31 -22.94 12.76
C SER A 361 -27.80 -22.95 12.95
N ARG A 362 -27.10 -22.13 12.18
CA ARG A 362 -25.65 -21.92 12.26
C ARG A 362 -25.32 -20.46 12.53
N ASN A 363 -24.39 -20.23 13.45
CA ASN A 363 -23.88 -18.90 13.77
C ASN A 363 -22.44 -18.77 13.29
N PHE A 364 -22.16 -17.64 12.65
CA PHE A 364 -20.86 -17.28 12.09
C PHE A 364 -20.43 -15.90 12.56
N SER A 365 -19.14 -15.62 12.49
CA SER A 365 -18.60 -14.24 12.46
C SER A 365 -18.09 -13.97 11.06
N ILE A 366 -18.53 -12.86 10.49
CA ILE A 366 -17.99 -12.27 9.27
C ILE A 366 -16.93 -11.26 9.71
N ALA A 367 -15.66 -11.59 9.48
CA ALA A 367 -14.55 -10.72 9.82
C ALA A 367 -14.08 -9.97 8.56
N ILE A 368 -14.18 -8.66 8.57
CA ILE A 368 -13.72 -7.78 7.49
C ILE A 368 -12.36 -7.22 7.90
N TYR A 369 -11.29 -7.73 7.31
CA TYR A 369 -9.91 -7.31 7.56
C TYR A 369 -9.47 -6.23 6.60
N ASN A 370 -8.75 -5.23 7.09
CA ASN A 370 -7.99 -4.31 6.26
C ASN A 370 -6.55 -4.79 6.12
N ASN A 371 -6.27 -5.59 5.10
CA ASN A 371 -4.93 -6.14 4.82
C ASN A 371 -4.05 -5.17 4.01
N SER A 372 -4.22 -3.87 4.26
CA SER A 372 -3.44 -2.81 3.63
C SER A 372 -2.92 -1.82 4.67
N ASN A 373 -1.96 -0.99 4.25
CA ASN A 373 -1.44 0.12 5.03
C ASN A 373 -2.32 1.39 4.92
N HIS A 374 -3.49 1.32 4.29
CA HIS A 374 -4.38 2.47 4.05
C HIS A 374 -5.71 2.31 4.77
N PRO A 375 -6.25 3.36 5.42
CA PRO A 375 -7.55 3.28 6.07
C PRO A 375 -8.68 3.15 5.04
N ALA A 376 -9.72 2.39 5.40
CA ALA A 376 -10.97 2.29 4.63
C ALA A 376 -12.08 3.06 5.34
N PHE A 377 -12.95 3.72 4.58
CA PHE A 377 -14.03 4.56 5.12
C PHE A 377 -15.38 4.12 4.58
N ASN A 378 -16.43 4.31 5.38
CA ASN A 378 -17.83 4.09 4.99
C ASN A 378 -18.06 2.72 4.34
N ILE A 379 -17.66 1.66 5.04
CA ILE A 379 -17.77 0.29 4.56
C ILE A 379 -19.26 -0.08 4.41
N THR A 380 -19.58 -0.83 3.37
CA THR A 380 -20.92 -1.37 3.12
C THR A 380 -20.79 -2.82 2.70
N LEU A 381 -21.68 -3.67 3.20
CA LEU A 381 -21.73 -5.10 2.91
C LEU A 381 -23.15 -5.44 2.45
N GLU A 382 -23.28 -5.95 1.23
CA GLU A 382 -24.55 -6.28 0.59
C GLU A 382 -24.53 -7.74 0.11
N THR A 383 -25.61 -8.48 0.32
CA THR A 383 -25.80 -9.78 -0.34
C THR A 383 -26.33 -9.56 -1.75
N VAL A 384 -25.62 -10.10 -2.75
CA VAL A 384 -25.97 -10.00 -4.19
C VAL A 384 -26.13 -11.37 -4.86
N GLY A 385 -26.05 -12.45 -4.08
CA GLY A 385 -26.23 -13.84 -4.53
C GLY A 385 -27.69 -14.28 -4.59
N ALA A 386 -27.90 -15.56 -4.96
CA ALA A 386 -29.23 -16.19 -5.02
C ALA A 386 -29.70 -16.72 -3.66
N ALA A 387 -28.77 -16.89 -2.70
CA ALA A 387 -29.04 -17.20 -1.31
C ALA A 387 -28.55 -16.07 -0.39
N ASP A 388 -29.15 -15.96 0.81
CA ASP A 388 -28.81 -14.95 1.80
C ASP A 388 -28.76 -15.55 3.22
N PHE A 389 -28.13 -14.81 4.13
CA PHE A 389 -28.17 -15.08 5.55
C PHE A 389 -29.56 -14.73 6.11
N LEU A 390 -29.99 -15.47 7.14
CA LEU A 390 -31.21 -15.14 7.86
C LEU A 390 -31.05 -13.80 8.59
N GLN A 391 -29.84 -13.51 9.09
CA GLN A 391 -29.50 -12.28 9.76
C GLN A 391 -28.00 -12.00 9.66
N ILE A 392 -27.63 -10.73 9.45
CA ILE A 392 -26.27 -10.22 9.62
C ILE A 392 -26.35 -8.97 10.51
N ASP A 393 -25.42 -8.82 11.45
CA ASP A 393 -25.29 -7.59 12.24
C ASP A 393 -25.03 -6.39 11.33
N ASN A 394 -25.65 -5.26 11.63
CA ASN A 394 -25.37 -4.02 10.93
C ASN A 394 -23.95 -3.54 11.23
N LEU A 395 -23.27 -3.02 10.22
CA LEU A 395 -22.04 -2.26 10.43
C LEU A 395 -22.30 -1.07 11.37
N PRO A 396 -21.34 -0.69 12.23
CA PRO A 396 -21.45 0.50 13.05
C PRO A 396 -21.72 1.75 12.21
N LYS A 397 -22.46 2.71 12.76
CA LYS A 397 -22.77 3.98 12.07
C LYS A 397 -21.50 4.75 11.65
N ILE A 398 -20.42 4.61 12.42
CA ILE A 398 -19.08 5.06 12.06
C ILE A 398 -18.21 3.80 11.98
N ASN A 399 -17.86 3.39 10.77
CA ASN A 399 -17.18 2.12 10.48
C ASN A 399 -15.90 2.35 9.65
N ASN A 400 -15.18 3.42 9.95
CA ASN A 400 -13.85 3.62 9.39
C ASN A 400 -12.92 2.56 9.95
N LEU A 401 -12.22 1.85 9.08
CA LEU A 401 -11.35 0.74 9.43
C LEU A 401 -9.89 1.12 9.21
N PRO A 402 -9.10 1.31 10.29
CA PRO A 402 -7.68 1.63 10.18
C PRO A 402 -6.88 0.54 9.47
N PRO A 403 -5.65 0.83 9.05
CA PRO A 403 -4.71 -0.16 8.52
C PRO A 403 -4.54 -1.36 9.45
N LEU A 404 -4.51 -2.57 8.89
CA LEU A 404 -4.22 -3.83 9.61
C LEU A 404 -5.17 -4.12 10.79
N GLN A 405 -6.38 -3.55 10.77
CA GLN A 405 -7.45 -3.78 11.74
C GLN A 405 -8.61 -4.55 11.09
N HIS A 406 -9.58 -4.98 11.89
CA HIS A 406 -10.77 -5.69 11.40
C HIS A 406 -12.06 -5.29 12.12
N ILE A 407 -13.19 -5.58 11.48
CA ILE A 407 -14.54 -5.50 12.05
C ILE A 407 -15.16 -6.88 12.01
N GLU A 408 -15.68 -7.37 13.13
CA GLU A 408 -16.47 -8.60 13.19
C GLU A 408 -17.98 -8.30 13.21
N LEU A 409 -18.74 -8.99 12.39
CA LEU A 409 -20.21 -8.98 12.35
C LEU A 409 -20.74 -10.38 12.63
N LYS A 410 -21.78 -10.53 13.45
CA LYS A 410 -22.41 -11.85 13.62
C LYS A 410 -23.34 -12.12 12.46
N ALA A 411 -23.36 -13.36 11.98
CA ALA A 411 -24.29 -13.81 10.96
C ALA A 411 -24.96 -15.12 11.39
N LYS A 412 -26.25 -15.25 11.06
CA LYS A 412 -27.04 -16.46 11.30
C LYS A 412 -27.55 -16.99 9.96
N TYR A 413 -27.38 -18.29 9.76
CA TYR A 413 -27.94 -19.01 8.61
C TYR A 413 -28.83 -20.14 9.12
N GLU A 414 -29.95 -20.39 8.42
CA GLU A 414 -30.89 -21.44 8.78
C GLU A 414 -31.22 -22.30 7.55
N ASP A 415 -31.21 -23.61 7.75
CA ASP A 415 -31.62 -24.59 6.74
C ASP A 415 -32.67 -25.53 7.31
N PHE A 416 -33.41 -26.21 6.43
CA PHE A 416 -34.48 -27.11 6.83
C PHE A 416 -34.30 -28.48 6.20
N VAL A 417 -34.40 -29.52 7.02
CA VAL A 417 -34.37 -30.91 6.54
C VAL A 417 -35.48 -31.71 7.19
N GLU A 418 -36.19 -32.49 6.39
CA GLU A 418 -37.13 -33.50 6.87
C GLU A 418 -36.41 -34.84 6.92
N GLY A 419 -36.32 -35.44 8.10
CA GLY A 419 -35.59 -36.69 8.26
C GLY A 419 -35.40 -37.14 9.70
N VAL A 420 -34.72 -38.26 9.86
CA VAL A 420 -34.23 -38.71 11.17
C VAL A 420 -33.06 -37.83 11.63
N TYR A 421 -32.72 -37.93 12.91
CA TYR A 421 -31.71 -37.07 13.53
C TYR A 421 -30.33 -37.14 12.87
N THR A 422 -29.92 -38.29 12.35
CA THR A 422 -28.62 -38.49 11.68
C THR A 422 -28.51 -37.73 10.36
N ALA A 423 -29.62 -37.52 9.65
CA ALA A 423 -29.65 -36.70 8.44
C ALA A 423 -29.41 -35.22 8.77
N ALA A 424 -30.02 -34.74 9.85
CA ALA A 424 -29.79 -33.39 10.36
C ALA A 424 -28.36 -33.21 10.88
N ASP A 425 -27.81 -34.20 11.59
CA ASP A 425 -26.42 -34.16 12.07
C ASP A 425 -25.41 -34.12 10.92
N LYS A 426 -25.64 -34.87 9.83
CA LYS A 426 -24.79 -34.85 8.64
C LYS A 426 -24.72 -33.45 8.01
N ILE A 427 -25.87 -32.78 7.89
CA ILE A 427 -25.92 -31.41 7.38
C ILE A 427 -25.23 -30.48 8.38
N MET A 428 -25.57 -30.55 9.67
CA MET A 428 -25.02 -29.71 10.73
C MET A 428 -23.48 -29.74 10.79
N ASN A 429 -22.87 -30.92 10.59
CA ASN A 429 -21.42 -31.13 10.66
C ASN A 429 -20.64 -30.71 9.39
N ALA A 430 -21.32 -30.32 8.30
CA ALA A 430 -20.64 -29.79 7.13
C ALA A 430 -19.96 -28.45 7.46
N LYS A 431 -18.68 -28.31 7.10
CA LYS A 431 -17.88 -27.09 7.35
C LYS A 431 -18.49 -25.85 6.67
N ILE A 432 -18.86 -26.00 5.40
CA ILE A 432 -19.55 -24.97 4.61
C ILE A 432 -20.82 -25.61 4.02
N PRO A 433 -22.01 -25.01 4.20
CA PRO A 433 -23.24 -25.54 3.61
C PRO A 433 -23.21 -25.45 2.09
N GLU A 434 -23.71 -26.46 1.37
CA GLU A 434 -23.75 -26.43 -0.11
C GLU A 434 -24.42 -25.17 -0.67
N LYS A 435 -25.47 -24.68 -0.01
CA LYS A 435 -26.18 -23.44 -0.38
C LYS A 435 -25.33 -22.17 -0.24
N PHE A 436 -24.18 -22.21 0.45
CA PHE A 436 -23.29 -21.05 0.54
C PHE A 436 -22.62 -20.76 -0.81
N LYS A 437 -22.52 -21.75 -1.71
CA LYS A 437 -22.07 -21.53 -3.10
C LYS A 437 -22.97 -20.58 -3.88
N GLU A 438 -24.20 -20.37 -3.42
CA GLU A 438 -25.17 -19.43 -4.00
C GLU A 438 -25.16 -18.06 -3.30
N ILE A 439 -24.42 -17.92 -2.19
CA ILE A 439 -24.21 -16.65 -1.49
C ILE A 439 -23.05 -15.92 -2.17
N LYS A 440 -23.30 -14.66 -2.52
CA LYS A 440 -22.27 -13.73 -2.98
C LYS A 440 -22.42 -12.43 -2.21
N LEU A 441 -21.35 -11.98 -1.57
CA LEU A 441 -21.34 -10.68 -0.89
C LEU A 441 -20.60 -9.66 -1.75
N LYS A 442 -21.08 -8.43 -1.69
CA LYS A 442 -20.45 -7.26 -2.28
C LYS A 442 -20.05 -6.32 -1.16
N LEU A 443 -18.76 -6.03 -1.08
CA LEU A 443 -18.16 -5.10 -0.14
C LEU A 443 -17.78 -3.83 -0.89
N THR A 444 -18.31 -2.68 -0.48
CA THR A 444 -17.96 -1.38 -1.06
C THR A 444 -17.45 -0.44 0.02
N TYR A 445 -16.35 0.26 -0.24
CA TYR A 445 -15.69 1.14 0.72
C TYR A 445 -14.92 2.26 0.00
N TYR A 446 -14.51 3.28 0.76
CA TYR A 446 -13.83 4.46 0.24
C TYR A 446 -12.40 4.54 0.75
N ASP A 447 -11.51 5.12 -0.05
CA ASP A 447 -10.17 5.50 0.39
C ASP A 447 -10.10 6.95 0.89
N GLU A 448 -8.91 7.38 1.31
CA GLU A 448 -8.62 8.73 1.78
C GLU A 448 -8.93 9.81 0.73
N ALA A 449 -8.82 9.47 -0.55
CA ALA A 449 -9.15 10.33 -1.68
C ALA A 449 -10.64 10.28 -2.07
N ARG A 450 -11.49 9.57 -1.30
CA ARG A 450 -12.92 9.33 -1.57
C ARG A 450 -13.19 8.57 -2.86
N LYS A 451 -12.20 7.83 -3.39
CA LYS A 451 -12.43 6.89 -4.48
C LYS A 451 -13.10 5.64 -3.91
N VAL A 452 -14.09 5.13 -4.65
CA VAL A 452 -14.83 3.92 -4.31
C VAL A 452 -14.04 2.68 -4.76
N HIS A 453 -13.98 1.68 -3.89
CA HIS A 453 -13.43 0.35 -4.15
C HIS A 453 -14.53 -0.69 -3.94
N THR A 454 -14.52 -1.78 -4.71
CA THR A 454 -15.51 -2.85 -4.60
C THR A 454 -14.86 -4.22 -4.69
N ASN A 455 -15.13 -5.05 -3.69
CA ASN A 455 -14.68 -6.44 -3.63
C ASN A 455 -15.92 -7.35 -3.56
N TYR A 456 -15.81 -8.53 -4.17
CA TYR A 456 -16.82 -9.57 -4.08
C TYR A 456 -16.28 -10.74 -3.29
N VAL A 457 -17.15 -11.40 -2.54
CA VAL A 457 -16.81 -12.56 -1.73
C VAL A 457 -17.71 -13.71 -2.18
N GLU A 458 -17.08 -14.81 -2.58
CA GLU A 458 -17.74 -16.01 -3.09
C GLU A 458 -17.24 -17.25 -2.35
N PHE A 459 -18.07 -18.29 -2.29
CA PHE A 459 -17.71 -19.57 -1.70
C PHE A 459 -17.50 -20.62 -2.80
N VAL A 460 -16.27 -21.14 -2.94
CA VAL A 460 -15.90 -22.12 -3.96
C VAL A 460 -15.17 -23.29 -3.31
N ASN A 461 -15.65 -24.52 -3.50
CA ASN A 461 -14.98 -25.75 -3.07
C ASN A 461 -14.45 -25.73 -1.62
N ASP A 462 -15.31 -25.37 -0.66
CA ASP A 462 -15.00 -25.22 0.77
C ASP A 462 -14.01 -24.08 1.12
N GLU A 463 -13.73 -23.16 0.20
CA GLU A 463 -12.90 -21.98 0.41
C GLU A 463 -13.67 -20.68 0.14
N ILE A 464 -13.21 -19.59 0.74
CA ILE A 464 -13.72 -18.24 0.54
C ILE A 464 -12.77 -17.53 -0.40
N ILE A 465 -13.31 -17.00 -1.51
CA ILE A 465 -12.53 -16.26 -2.50
C ILE A 465 -12.93 -14.78 -2.40
N ASN A 466 -11.93 -13.93 -2.13
CA ASN A 466 -12.06 -12.48 -2.20
C ASN A 466 -11.61 -12.01 -3.58
N ILE A 467 -12.54 -11.48 -4.38
CA ILE A 467 -12.31 -11.03 -5.75
C ILE A 467 -12.35 -9.50 -5.78
N LYS A 468 -11.22 -8.87 -6.09
CA LYS A 468 -11.13 -7.42 -6.27
C LYS A 468 -11.55 -7.03 -7.69
N THR A 469 -12.29 -5.92 -7.81
CA THR A 469 -12.73 -5.34 -9.09
C THR A 469 -12.11 -3.98 -9.37
#